data_AF-A0A951DNK3-F1
#
_entry.id   AF-A0A951DNK3-F1
#
_cell.length_a   1.000
_cell.length_b   1.000
_cell.length_c   1.000
_cell.angle_alpha   90.00
_cell.angle_beta   90.00
_cell.angle_gamma   90.00
#
_symmetry.space_group_name_H-M   'P 1'
#
loop_
_entity.id
_entity.type
_entity.pdbx_description
1 polymer ?
#
loop_
_entity_poly.entity_id
_entity_poly.type
_entity_poly.pdbx_seq_one_letter_code
_entity_poly.pdbx_strand_id
1 'polypeptide(L)'
;MELRSYLAILRRRWRIIAITAVVTLAVVGIGTLLMRPLYVASTTLRFSNAANLATDSVSSDSVMYVTRVMNTYSRLATTERVLDDVRGRLGMRQAPQVKVDLPANTDLMVISVQNEDPSVAAAAANAVADILVADIAQLESSPAASARETLGGQLSELQNELQQAPGATDATARGTLDLKQQQFARLSDQYERARLLETLRAESISVLEPARVPETPALPRRALNMAIALVVGLVGGTALAFVVENLDTRVYTTRHLEEVVEESILAALPVAPISRSQTFFQTNSPELEALRRVSTELFDPRHTASPRVVLVTSAVPEEGKSTVVANLGVLFATSGRTVAIVD
;
A
#
# COMPACT_ATOMS: atom_id res chain seq x y z
N MET A 1 -7.54 -27.42 24.81
CA MET A 1 -7.86 -25.99 24.97
C MET A 1 -9.15 -25.70 24.22
N GLU A 2 -10.28 -25.49 24.90
CA GLU A 2 -11.57 -25.22 24.24
C GLU A 2 -11.62 -23.81 23.64
N LEU A 3 -12.26 -23.61 22.48
CA LEU A 3 -12.46 -22.28 21.86
C LEU A 3 -13.07 -21.24 22.82
N ARG A 4 -13.81 -21.71 23.82
CA ARG A 4 -14.47 -20.89 24.85
C ARG A 4 -13.47 -20.17 25.76
N SER A 5 -12.30 -20.75 26.04
CA SER A 5 -11.28 -20.11 26.89
C SER A 5 -10.65 -18.91 26.17
N TYR A 6 -10.36 -19.02 24.88
CA TYR A 6 -9.83 -17.93 24.06
C TYR A 6 -10.79 -16.72 24.01
N LEU A 7 -12.09 -16.96 23.87
CA LEU A 7 -13.11 -15.90 23.88
C LEU A 7 -13.25 -15.21 25.24
N ALA A 8 -13.07 -15.94 26.35
CA ALA A 8 -13.10 -15.37 27.68
C ALA A 8 -11.94 -14.40 27.91
N ILE A 9 -10.73 -14.76 27.46
CA ILE A 9 -9.52 -13.92 27.54
C ILE A 9 -9.74 -12.61 26.76
N LEU A 10 -10.27 -12.71 25.54
CA LEU A 10 -10.53 -11.56 24.68
C LEU A 10 -11.53 -10.58 25.32
N ARG A 11 -12.58 -11.11 25.96
CA ARG A 11 -13.58 -10.30 26.67
C ARG A 11 -13.03 -9.69 27.95
N ARG A 12 -12.14 -10.38 28.66
CA ARG A 12 -11.54 -9.89 29.92
C ARG A 12 -10.53 -8.77 29.68
N ARG A 13 -9.76 -8.85 28.60
CA ARG A 13 -8.67 -7.92 28.26
C ARG A 13 -8.98 -7.00 27.06
N TRP A 14 -10.26 -6.80 26.73
CA TRP A 14 -10.68 -5.95 25.60
C TRP A 14 -10.10 -4.53 25.64
N ARG A 15 -9.85 -4.00 26.85
CA ARG A 15 -9.21 -2.69 27.05
C ARG A 15 -7.78 -2.65 26.51
N ILE A 16 -7.00 -3.73 26.66
CA ILE A 16 -5.64 -3.80 26.13
C ILE A 16 -5.69 -3.72 24.61
N ILE A 17 -6.56 -4.52 23.98
CA ILE A 17 -6.74 -4.56 22.53
C ILE A 17 -7.20 -3.19 21.99
N ALA A 18 -8.14 -2.54 22.68
CA ALA A 18 -8.62 -1.22 22.30
C ALA A 18 -7.53 -0.14 22.42
N ILE A 19 -6.77 -0.12 23.52
CA ILE A 19 -5.69 0.84 23.74
C ILE A 19 -4.60 0.64 22.69
N THR A 20 -4.15 -0.59 22.44
CA THR A 20 -3.14 -0.85 21.42
C THR A 20 -3.64 -0.40 20.05
N ALA A 21 -4.88 -0.74 19.67
CA ALA A 21 -5.44 -0.32 18.39
C ALA A 21 -5.48 1.21 18.24
N VAL A 22 -5.91 1.94 19.27
CA VAL A 22 -5.95 3.41 19.28
C VAL A 22 -4.54 4.01 19.20
N VAL A 23 -3.58 3.47 19.94
CA VAL A 23 -2.18 3.94 19.90
C VAL A 23 -1.57 3.70 18.53
N THR A 24 -1.75 2.51 17.93
CA THR A 24 -1.23 2.22 16.59
C THR A 24 -1.87 3.15 15.54
N LEU A 25 -3.17 3.39 15.63
CA LEU A 25 -3.87 4.35 14.76
C LEU A 25 -3.36 5.78 14.94
N ALA A 26 -3.12 6.21 16.18
CA ALA A 26 -2.57 7.54 16.45
C ALA A 26 -1.16 7.69 15.87
N VAL A 27 -0.27 6.72 16.10
CA VAL A 27 1.11 6.75 15.58
C VAL A 27 1.12 6.75 14.05
N VAL A 28 0.37 5.84 13.41
CA VAL A 28 0.32 5.78 11.93
C VAL A 28 -0.39 6.98 11.35
N GLY A 29 -1.46 7.48 11.99
CA GLY A 29 -2.19 8.67 11.58
C GLY A 29 -1.31 9.91 11.62
N ILE A 30 -0.60 10.13 12.74
CA ILE A 30 0.37 11.22 12.89
C ILE A 30 1.47 11.07 11.84
N GLY A 31 2.10 9.90 11.72
CA GLY A 31 3.15 9.68 10.72
C GLY A 31 2.67 9.93 9.28
N THR A 32 1.45 9.53 8.94
CA THR A 32 0.84 9.75 7.63
C THR A 32 0.53 11.23 7.38
N LEU A 33 0.21 11.99 8.42
CA LEU A 33 -0.03 13.45 8.33
C LEU A 33 1.28 14.25 8.21
N LEU A 34 2.39 13.75 8.77
CA LEU A 34 3.70 14.38 8.64
C LEU A 34 4.40 14.08 7.31
N MET A 35 4.05 12.97 6.65
CA MET A 35 4.58 12.65 5.31
C MET A 35 4.17 13.70 4.29
N ARG A 36 5.13 14.18 3.50
CA ARG A 36 4.88 15.17 2.45
C ARG A 36 3.96 14.58 1.38
N PRO A 37 2.90 15.29 0.96
CA PRO A 37 2.01 14.82 -0.09
C PRO A 37 2.75 14.79 -1.43
N LEU A 38 2.57 13.72 -2.19
CA LEU A 38 3.11 13.59 -3.53
C LEU A 38 1.95 13.60 -4.53
N TYR A 39 2.00 14.55 -5.45
CA TYR A 39 1.02 14.74 -6.51
C TYR A 39 1.52 14.12 -7.80
N VAL A 40 0.60 13.53 -8.57
CA VAL A 40 0.90 12.93 -9.86
C VAL A 40 0.04 13.62 -10.90
N ALA A 41 0.67 14.16 -11.94
CA ALA A 41 -0.01 14.73 -13.09
C ALA A 41 0.35 13.91 -14.34
N SER A 42 -0.63 13.65 -15.19
CA SER A 42 -0.46 12.81 -16.37
C SER A 42 -0.90 13.56 -17.63
N THR A 43 -0.09 13.47 -18.68
CA THR A 43 -0.43 13.95 -20.04
C THR A 43 -0.50 12.76 -20.99
N THR A 44 -1.43 12.82 -21.93
CA THR A 44 -1.65 11.76 -22.92
C THR A 44 -1.22 12.24 -24.29
N LEU A 45 -0.25 11.57 -24.88
CA LEU A 45 0.19 11.75 -26.26
C LEU A 45 -0.45 10.68 -27.14
N ARG A 46 -0.83 11.07 -28.36
CA ARG A 46 -1.32 10.15 -29.39
C ARG A 46 -0.37 10.14 -30.56
N PHE A 47 -0.10 8.94 -31.05
CA PHE A 47 0.71 8.71 -32.24
C PHE A 47 -0.22 8.49 -33.44
N SER A 48 -0.16 9.38 -34.42
CA SER A 48 -0.86 9.26 -35.69
C SER A 48 0.03 8.52 -36.67
N ASN A 49 -0.38 7.33 -37.11
CA ASN A 49 0.34 6.62 -38.15
C ASN A 49 -0.14 7.05 -39.54
N ALA A 50 0.46 8.12 -40.08
CA ALA A 50 0.21 8.57 -41.44
C ALA A 50 0.61 7.52 -42.51
N ALA A 51 1.51 6.58 -42.18
CA ALA A 51 1.95 5.54 -43.12
C ALA A 51 0.85 4.49 -43.42
N ASN A 52 -0.13 4.32 -42.54
CA ASN A 52 -1.27 3.43 -42.76
C ASN A 52 -2.33 4.00 -43.70
N LEU A 53 -2.36 5.33 -43.91
CA LEU A 53 -3.31 5.99 -44.83
C LEU A 53 -2.95 5.79 -46.31
N ALA A 54 -1.71 5.36 -46.61
CA ALA A 54 -1.21 5.21 -47.98
C ALA A 54 -1.21 3.75 -48.50
N THR A 55 -1.53 2.77 -47.65
CA THR A 55 -1.43 1.36 -48.00
C THR A 55 -2.62 0.58 -47.41
N ASP A 56 -3.52 0.10 -48.26
CA ASP A 56 -4.73 -0.69 -47.92
C ASP A 56 -4.45 -2.06 -47.25
N SER A 57 -3.21 -2.34 -46.84
CA SER A 57 -2.80 -3.61 -46.25
C SER A 57 -2.26 -3.42 -44.83
N VAL A 58 -3.13 -3.63 -43.85
CA VAL A 58 -2.74 -3.81 -42.44
C VAL A 58 -1.97 -5.14 -42.32
N SER A 59 -0.65 -5.08 -42.49
CA SER A 59 0.25 -6.23 -42.31
C SER A 59 0.72 -6.35 -40.86
N SER A 60 0.96 -7.56 -40.35
CA SER A 60 1.47 -7.79 -38.99
C SER A 60 2.80 -7.07 -38.69
N ASP A 61 3.59 -6.76 -39.74
CA ASP A 61 4.83 -5.99 -39.63
C ASP A 61 4.59 -4.52 -39.24
N SER A 62 3.46 -3.93 -39.66
CA SER A 62 3.11 -2.54 -39.31
C SER A 62 2.85 -2.36 -37.81
N VAL A 63 2.23 -3.36 -37.16
CA VAL A 63 1.94 -3.36 -35.71
C VAL A 63 3.24 -3.51 -34.90
N MET A 64 4.18 -4.34 -35.36
CA MET A 64 5.49 -4.49 -34.74
C MET A 64 6.38 -3.24 -34.89
N TYR A 65 6.24 -2.49 -35.98
CA TYR A 65 6.91 -1.20 -36.15
C TYR A 65 6.41 -0.17 -35.14
N VAL A 66 5.08 0.01 -35.02
CA VAL A 66 4.48 0.96 -34.06
C VAL A 66 4.97 0.67 -32.64
N THR A 67 4.90 -0.59 -32.19
CA THR A 67 5.34 -0.96 -30.84
C THR A 67 6.84 -0.73 -30.60
N ARG A 68 7.70 -0.94 -31.61
CA ARG A 68 9.13 -0.64 -31.48
C ARG A 68 9.40 0.87 -31.38
N VAL A 69 8.68 1.66 -32.18
CA VAL A 69 8.79 3.12 -32.20
C VAL A 69 8.30 3.70 -30.87
N MET A 70 7.13 3.28 -30.37
CA MET A 70 6.60 3.69 -29.06
C MET A 70 7.56 3.38 -27.92
N ASN A 71 8.18 2.19 -27.93
CA ASN A 71 9.19 1.81 -26.92
C ASN A 71 10.49 2.60 -27.03
N THR A 72 10.85 3.03 -28.23
CA THR A 72 12.06 3.87 -28.45
C THR A 72 11.81 5.27 -27.92
N TYR A 73 10.65 5.85 -28.24
CA TYR A 73 10.26 7.18 -27.76
C TYR A 73 9.95 7.22 -26.27
N SER A 74 9.43 6.15 -25.68
CA SER A 74 9.24 6.08 -24.22
C SER A 74 10.58 6.15 -23.48
N ARG A 75 11.62 5.50 -23.99
CA ARG A 75 12.99 5.60 -23.46
C ARG A 75 13.57 6.99 -23.65
N LEU A 76 13.32 7.61 -24.80
CA LEU A 76 13.77 8.98 -25.07
C LEU A 76 13.18 9.97 -24.05
N ALA A 77 11.89 9.85 -23.73
CA ALA A 77 11.21 10.68 -22.73
C ALA A 77 11.81 10.56 -21.32
N THR A 78 12.46 9.44 -21.00
CA THR A 78 13.12 9.18 -19.71
C THR A 78 14.63 9.45 -19.72
N THR A 79 15.18 9.93 -20.83
CA THR A 79 16.62 10.19 -20.97
C THR A 79 17.04 11.44 -20.19
N GLU A 80 18.23 11.43 -19.59
CA GLU A 80 18.76 12.56 -18.80
C GLU A 80 18.71 13.89 -19.55
N ARG A 81 19.01 13.90 -20.87
CA ARG A 81 18.92 15.10 -21.71
C ARG A 81 17.53 15.77 -21.64
N VAL A 82 16.47 15.00 -21.84
CA VAL A 82 15.10 15.52 -21.84
C VAL A 82 14.72 16.00 -20.43
N LEU A 83 15.08 15.24 -19.41
CA LEU A 83 14.80 15.60 -18.02
C LEU A 83 15.56 16.86 -17.57
N ASP A 84 16.77 17.07 -18.09
CA ASP A 84 17.57 18.27 -17.84
C ASP A 84 17.01 19.50 -18.56
N ASP A 85 16.51 19.36 -19.78
CA ASP A 85 15.84 20.45 -20.49
C ASP A 85 14.56 20.90 -19.76
N VAL A 86 13.79 19.94 -19.23
CA VAL A 86 12.61 20.22 -18.38
C VAL A 86 13.02 20.92 -17.09
N ARG A 87 14.07 20.41 -16.42
CA ARG A 87 14.63 20.99 -15.20
C ARG A 87 15.05 22.45 -15.42
N GLY A 88 15.75 22.71 -16.52
CA GLY A 88 16.21 24.05 -16.92
C GLY A 88 15.06 25.01 -17.20
N ARG A 89 14.03 24.56 -17.95
CA ARG A 89 12.85 25.38 -18.25
C ARG A 89 12.03 25.76 -17.01
N LEU A 90 11.92 24.84 -16.05
CA LEU A 90 11.07 25.03 -14.86
C LEU A 90 11.86 25.51 -13.63
N GLY A 91 13.17 25.73 -13.74
CA GLY A 91 14.01 26.17 -12.64
C GLY A 91 14.06 25.18 -11.47
N MET A 92 13.91 23.88 -11.74
CA MET A 92 13.82 22.85 -10.70
C MET A 92 15.20 22.52 -10.12
N ARG A 93 15.24 22.23 -8.81
CA ARG A 93 16.48 21.80 -8.13
C ARG A 93 16.90 20.38 -8.50
N GLN A 94 15.93 19.52 -8.77
CA GLN A 94 16.14 18.11 -9.14
C GLN A 94 15.32 17.79 -10.38
N ALA A 95 15.81 16.85 -11.19
CA ALA A 95 15.07 16.36 -12.34
C ALA A 95 13.74 15.73 -11.91
N PRO A 96 12.65 15.92 -12.66
CA PRO A 96 11.38 15.31 -12.35
C PRO A 96 11.45 13.79 -12.45
N GLN A 97 10.75 13.08 -11.55
CA GLN A 97 10.54 11.65 -11.71
C GLN A 97 9.41 11.42 -12.71
N VAL A 98 9.78 10.87 -13.87
CA VAL A 98 8.86 10.61 -14.98
C VAL A 98 8.64 9.11 -15.13
N LYS A 99 7.37 8.72 -15.25
CA LYS A 99 6.96 7.38 -15.61
C LYS A 99 6.19 7.42 -16.92
N VAL A 100 6.57 6.56 -17.86
CA VAL A 100 5.88 6.44 -19.15
C VAL A 100 5.16 5.10 -19.19
N ASP A 101 3.85 5.15 -19.40
CA ASP A 101 2.98 3.99 -19.55
C ASP A 101 2.46 3.92 -21.00
N LEU A 102 2.55 2.73 -21.60
CA LEU A 102 2.09 2.42 -22.95
C LEU A 102 0.94 1.41 -22.87
N PRO A 103 -0.33 1.85 -22.89
CA PRO A 103 -1.46 0.93 -22.80
C PRO A 103 -1.48 -0.02 -24.01
N ALA A 104 -1.67 -1.31 -23.75
CA ALA A 104 -1.67 -2.33 -24.79
C ALA A 104 -2.79 -2.09 -25.81
N ASN A 105 -2.50 -2.31 -27.10
CA ASN A 105 -3.43 -2.13 -28.23
C ASN A 105 -3.95 -0.69 -28.37
N THR A 106 -3.15 0.31 -28.00
CA THR A 106 -3.48 1.73 -28.18
C THR A 106 -2.31 2.48 -28.80
N ASP A 107 -2.62 3.56 -29.53
CA ASP A 107 -1.61 4.50 -30.04
C ASP A 107 -1.35 5.63 -29.03
N LEU A 108 -1.52 5.33 -27.74
CA LEU A 108 -1.43 6.30 -26.65
C LEU A 108 -0.17 6.09 -25.83
N MET A 109 0.44 7.19 -25.42
CA MET A 109 1.51 7.22 -24.43
C MET A 109 1.09 8.14 -23.30
N VAL A 110 1.07 7.60 -22.08
CA VAL A 110 0.74 8.34 -20.88
C VAL A 110 2.03 8.66 -20.14
N ILE A 111 2.34 9.95 -20.02
CA ILE A 111 3.51 10.44 -19.30
C ILE A 111 3.02 10.98 -17.96
N SER A 112 3.48 10.37 -16.88
CA SER A 112 3.12 10.74 -15.51
C SER A 112 4.32 11.30 -14.76
N VAL A 113 4.16 12.47 -14.16
CA VAL A 113 5.22 13.15 -13.41
C VAL A 113 4.79 13.34 -11.96
N GLN A 114 5.71 13.09 -11.04
CA GLN A 114 5.47 13.20 -9.60
C GLN A 114 6.18 14.43 -9.01
N ASN A 115 5.48 15.21 -8.20
CA ASN A 115 6.07 16.35 -7.49
C ASN A 115 5.34 16.66 -6.17
N GLU A 116 6.00 17.35 -5.25
CA GLU A 116 5.39 17.88 -4.01
C GLU A 116 4.41 19.02 -4.33
N ASP A 117 4.67 19.80 -5.38
CA ASP A 117 3.79 20.88 -5.84
C ASP A 117 2.92 20.39 -7.02
N PRO A 118 1.58 20.42 -6.92
CA PRO A 118 0.69 19.95 -7.97
C PRO A 118 0.79 20.79 -9.26
N SER A 119 1.11 22.08 -9.14
CA SER A 119 1.28 22.96 -10.30
C SER A 119 2.55 22.61 -11.08
N VAL A 120 3.64 22.34 -10.36
CA VAL A 120 4.91 21.91 -10.95
C VAL A 120 4.78 20.53 -11.56
N ALA A 121 4.05 19.60 -10.95
CA ALA A 121 3.79 18.28 -11.53
C ALA A 121 3.13 18.39 -12.92
N ALA A 122 2.07 19.20 -13.03
CA ALA A 122 1.37 19.40 -14.30
C ALA A 122 2.24 20.13 -15.33
N ALA A 123 2.95 21.19 -14.92
CA ALA A 123 3.86 21.92 -15.79
C ALA A 123 5.01 21.03 -16.30
N ALA A 124 5.57 20.18 -15.44
CA ALA A 124 6.62 19.24 -15.82
C ALA A 124 6.12 18.16 -16.77
N ALA A 125 4.93 17.59 -16.55
CA ALA A 125 4.34 16.63 -17.47
C ALA A 125 4.11 17.24 -18.87
N ASN A 126 3.52 18.44 -18.93
CA ASN A 126 3.33 19.16 -20.19
C ASN A 126 4.67 19.52 -20.86
N ALA A 127 5.65 19.98 -20.09
CA ALA A 127 6.98 20.31 -20.63
C ALA A 127 7.70 19.09 -21.22
N VAL A 128 7.59 17.91 -20.57
CA VAL A 128 8.12 16.65 -21.12
C VAL A 128 7.43 16.32 -22.44
N ALA A 129 6.10 16.43 -22.50
CA ALA A 129 5.33 16.20 -23.73
C ALA A 129 5.76 17.15 -24.86
N ASP A 130 5.86 18.45 -24.59
CA ASP A 130 6.23 19.45 -25.60
C ASP A 130 7.65 19.23 -26.14
N ILE A 131 8.61 18.92 -25.25
CA ILE A 131 9.98 18.63 -25.66
C ILE A 131 10.03 17.34 -26.48
N LEU A 132 9.31 16.30 -26.05
CA LEU A 132 9.27 15.02 -26.75
C LEU A 132 8.64 15.15 -28.14
N VAL A 133 7.53 15.89 -28.27
CA VAL A 133 6.89 16.18 -29.56
C VAL A 133 7.85 16.91 -30.49
N ALA A 134 8.55 17.94 -29.99
CA ALA A 134 9.54 18.68 -30.78
C ALA A 134 10.73 17.81 -31.22
N ASP A 135 11.30 17.03 -30.30
CA ASP A 135 12.41 16.11 -30.57
C ASP A 135 12.02 15.06 -31.62
N ILE A 136 10.83 14.45 -31.49
CA ILE A 136 10.35 13.42 -32.43
C ILE A 136 10.07 14.05 -33.80
N ALA A 137 9.42 15.22 -33.86
CA ALA A 137 9.19 15.91 -35.12
C ALA A 137 10.50 16.25 -35.84
N GLN A 138 11.55 16.62 -35.10
CA GLN A 138 12.88 16.86 -35.67
C GLN A 138 13.55 15.57 -36.17
N LEU A 139 13.43 14.46 -35.42
CA LEU A 139 13.96 13.16 -35.81
C LEU A 139 13.27 12.58 -37.05
N GLU A 140 11.95 12.75 -37.18
CA GLU A 140 11.16 12.23 -38.31
C GLU A 140 11.25 13.12 -39.56
N SER A 141 11.39 14.43 -39.38
CA SER A 141 11.56 15.37 -40.50
C SER A 141 12.95 15.29 -41.14
N SER A 142 14.02 14.99 -40.38
CA SER A 142 15.39 15.01 -40.92
C SER A 142 15.60 14.05 -42.12
N PRO A 143 15.22 12.76 -42.06
CA PRO A 143 15.37 11.86 -43.20
C PRO A 143 14.52 12.27 -44.42
N ALA A 144 13.30 12.74 -44.19
CA ALA A 144 12.40 13.17 -45.25
C ALA A 144 12.90 14.47 -45.91
N ALA A 145 13.40 15.41 -45.13
CA ALA A 145 14.01 16.65 -45.60
C ALA A 145 15.26 16.37 -46.46
N SER A 146 16.13 15.46 -46.03
CA SER A 146 17.30 15.06 -46.82
C SER A 146 16.92 14.37 -48.14
N ALA A 147 15.87 13.54 -48.15
CA ALA A 147 15.35 12.94 -49.38
C ALA A 147 14.77 13.99 -50.32
N ARG A 148 14.02 14.97 -49.80
CA ARG A 148 13.49 16.09 -50.58
C ARG A 148 14.62 16.94 -51.16
N GLU A 149 15.66 17.22 -50.39
CA GLU A 149 16.83 17.99 -50.82
C GLU A 149 17.58 17.31 -51.97
N THR A 150 17.83 16.00 -51.86
CA THR A 150 18.51 15.25 -52.94
C THR A 150 17.69 15.20 -54.23
N LEU A 151 16.37 14.96 -54.13
CA LEU A 151 15.46 14.99 -55.29
C LEU A 151 15.35 16.39 -55.90
N GLY A 152 15.31 17.44 -55.07
CA GLY A 152 15.30 18.83 -55.52
C GLY A 152 16.58 19.22 -56.28
N GLY A 153 17.73 18.74 -55.81
CA GLY A 153 19.02 18.90 -56.50
C GLY A 153 18.99 18.27 -57.90
N GLN A 154 18.56 17.00 -58.01
CA GLN A 154 18.44 16.29 -59.29
C GLN A 154 17.44 16.97 -60.25
N LEU A 155 16.32 17.48 -59.73
CA LEU A 155 15.35 18.24 -60.52
C LEU A 155 15.95 19.53 -61.08
N SER A 156 16.69 20.27 -60.27
CA SER A 156 17.35 21.51 -60.70
C SER A 156 18.40 21.27 -61.78
N GLU A 157 19.17 20.19 -61.66
CA GLU A 157 20.17 19.77 -62.65
C GLU A 157 19.52 19.41 -63.98
N LEU A 158 18.47 18.58 -63.96
CA LEU A 158 17.73 18.18 -65.14
C LEU A 158 17.02 19.38 -65.81
N GLN A 159 16.51 20.33 -65.01
CA GLN A 159 15.90 21.55 -65.50
C GLN A 159 16.92 22.46 -66.21
N ASN A 160 18.13 22.60 -65.67
CA ASN A 160 19.21 23.34 -66.31
C ASN A 160 19.64 22.69 -67.64
N GLU A 161 19.72 21.36 -67.68
CA GLU A 161 20.06 20.61 -68.89
C GLU A 161 18.98 20.76 -69.98
N LEU A 162 17.70 20.84 -69.59
CA LEU A 162 16.58 21.12 -70.49
C LEU A 162 16.60 22.57 -71.03
N GLN A 163 17.05 23.55 -70.23
CA GLN A 163 17.19 24.94 -70.66
C GLN A 163 18.38 25.16 -71.61
N GLN A 164 19.45 24.40 -71.43
CA GLN A 164 20.66 24.47 -72.26
C GLN A 164 20.55 23.68 -73.57
N ALA A 165 19.54 22.81 -73.71
CA ALA A 165 19.29 22.08 -74.95
C ALA A 165 18.82 23.06 -76.05
N PRO A 166 19.61 23.30 -77.12
CA PRO A 166 19.19 24.17 -78.21
C PRO A 166 17.98 23.59 -78.93
N GLY A 167 17.12 24.44 -79.49
CA GLY A 167 15.89 24.05 -80.18
C GLY A 167 16.14 22.93 -81.21
N ALA A 168 15.71 21.72 -80.85
CA ALA A 168 15.93 20.50 -81.60
C ALA A 168 15.14 20.49 -82.93
N THR A 169 15.82 20.79 -84.03
CA THR A 169 15.23 20.70 -85.39
C THR A 169 15.15 19.26 -85.90
N ASP A 170 15.99 18.36 -85.38
CA ASP A 170 16.11 16.97 -85.84
C ASP A 170 15.18 15.99 -85.09
N ALA A 171 14.68 14.97 -85.80
CA ALA A 171 13.75 13.97 -85.25
C ALA A 171 14.34 13.16 -84.07
N THR A 172 15.64 12.87 -84.10
CA THR A 172 16.39 12.23 -83.00
C THR A 172 16.53 13.13 -81.78
N ALA A 173 16.65 14.44 -81.99
CA ALA A 173 16.71 15.42 -80.91
C ALA A 173 15.33 15.66 -80.25
N ARG A 174 14.22 15.46 -80.99
CA ARG A 174 12.87 15.45 -80.42
C ARG A 174 12.61 14.23 -79.51
N GLY A 175 13.06 13.04 -79.91
CA GLY A 175 12.91 11.83 -79.10
C GLY A 175 13.68 11.88 -77.77
N THR A 176 14.87 12.50 -77.77
CA THR A 176 15.67 12.68 -76.56
C THR A 176 15.08 13.73 -75.61
N LEU A 177 14.50 14.81 -76.15
CA LEU A 177 13.74 15.78 -75.35
C LEU A 177 12.51 15.17 -74.68
N ASP A 178 11.76 14.33 -75.40
CA ASP A 178 10.58 13.66 -74.82
C ASP A 178 10.97 12.73 -73.67
N LEU A 179 12.06 11.96 -73.82
CA LEU A 179 12.62 11.14 -72.76
C LEU A 179 13.02 11.96 -71.51
N LYS A 180 13.70 13.11 -71.71
CA LYS A 180 14.08 14.01 -70.63
C LYS A 180 12.85 14.63 -69.95
N GLN A 181 11.83 15.01 -70.71
CA GLN A 181 10.56 15.52 -70.17
C GLN A 181 9.82 14.46 -69.34
N GLN A 182 9.79 13.20 -69.80
CA GLN A 182 9.21 12.10 -69.04
C GLN A 182 9.99 11.83 -67.74
N GLN A 183 11.33 11.90 -67.80
CA GLN A 183 12.18 11.74 -66.60
C GLN A 183 11.93 12.88 -65.61
N PHE A 184 11.82 14.12 -66.09
CA PHE A 184 11.49 15.29 -65.26
C PHE A 184 10.11 15.12 -64.59
N ALA A 185 9.08 14.74 -65.36
CA ALA A 185 7.75 14.53 -64.83
C ALA A 185 7.74 13.47 -63.70
N ARG A 186 8.45 12.34 -63.89
CA ARG A 186 8.59 11.31 -62.84
C ARG A 186 9.31 11.81 -61.60
N LEU A 187 10.42 12.53 -61.77
CA LEU A 187 11.16 13.09 -60.62
C LEU A 187 10.32 14.13 -59.87
N SER A 188 9.55 14.95 -60.59
CA SER A 188 8.68 15.96 -59.99
C SER A 188 7.57 15.32 -59.14
N ASP A 189 7.00 14.21 -59.62
CA ASP A 189 6.03 13.43 -58.86
C ASP A 189 6.67 12.81 -57.61
N GLN A 190 7.88 12.25 -57.73
CA GLN A 190 8.62 11.72 -56.57
C GLN A 190 8.94 12.80 -55.54
N TYR A 191 9.31 14.00 -55.97
CA TYR A 191 9.58 15.14 -55.10
C TYR A 191 8.33 15.61 -54.35
N GLU A 192 7.19 15.76 -55.03
CA GLU A 192 5.94 16.16 -54.37
C GLU A 192 5.46 15.10 -53.37
N ARG A 193 5.60 13.80 -53.69
CA ARG A 193 5.32 12.73 -52.73
C ARG A 193 6.24 12.80 -51.51
N ALA A 194 7.54 13.06 -51.70
CA ALA A 194 8.49 13.21 -50.60
C ALA A 194 8.14 14.41 -49.70
N ARG A 195 7.74 15.53 -50.31
CA ARG A 195 7.29 16.73 -49.59
C ARG A 195 6.03 16.48 -48.76
N LEU A 196 5.05 15.77 -49.32
CA LEU A 196 3.83 15.39 -48.58
C LEU A 196 4.16 14.47 -47.40
N LEU A 197 5.05 13.49 -47.60
CA LEU A 197 5.50 12.59 -46.53
C LEU A 197 6.24 13.33 -45.41
N GLU A 198 7.06 14.34 -45.73
CA GLU A 198 7.72 15.19 -44.74
C GLU A 198 6.68 15.89 -43.84
N THR A 199 5.65 16.49 -44.43
CA THR A 199 4.58 17.17 -43.68
C THR A 199 3.75 16.19 -42.84
N LEU A 200 3.41 15.01 -43.38
CA LEU A 200 2.60 14.01 -42.68
C LEU A 200 3.37 13.32 -41.54
N ARG A 201 4.68 13.13 -41.69
CA ARG A 201 5.54 12.57 -40.63
C ARG A 201 5.79 13.56 -39.50
N ALA A 202 5.84 14.85 -39.80
CA ALA A 202 5.94 15.90 -38.78
C ALA A 202 4.71 15.94 -37.85
N GLU A 203 3.52 15.54 -38.33
CA GLU A 203 2.29 15.42 -37.53
C GLU A 203 2.07 14.01 -36.93
N SER A 204 3.11 13.17 -36.84
CA SER A 204 2.99 11.80 -36.33
C SER A 204 2.74 11.70 -34.82
N ILE A 205 2.96 12.78 -34.06
CA ILE A 205 2.70 12.84 -32.63
C ILE A 205 1.97 14.12 -32.25
N SER A 206 0.94 14.00 -31.41
CA SER A 206 0.17 15.13 -30.91
C SER A 206 -0.20 14.94 -29.45
N VAL A 207 -0.30 16.06 -28.71
CA VAL A 207 -0.84 16.04 -27.35
C VAL A 207 -2.35 15.87 -27.46
N LEU A 208 -2.86 14.73 -27.00
CA LEU A 208 -4.30 14.45 -26.98
C LEU A 208 -4.96 15.09 -25.76
N GLU A 209 -4.37 14.88 -24.59
CA GLU A 209 -4.86 15.44 -23.32
C GLU A 209 -3.68 16.06 -22.56
N PRO A 210 -3.67 17.39 -22.36
CA PRO A 210 -2.64 18.04 -21.56
C PRO A 210 -2.81 17.70 -20.07
N ALA A 211 -1.71 17.67 -19.33
CA ALA A 211 -1.71 17.46 -17.90
C ALA A 211 -2.43 18.61 -17.17
N ARG A 212 -3.39 18.23 -16.33
CA ARG A 212 -4.10 19.13 -15.41
C ARG A 212 -3.49 19.07 -14.02
N VAL A 213 -3.67 20.15 -13.26
CA VAL A 213 -3.25 20.23 -11.87
C VAL A 213 -4.09 19.25 -11.04
N PRO A 214 -3.49 18.25 -10.38
CA PRO A 214 -4.22 17.28 -9.58
C PRO A 214 -4.74 17.91 -8.29
N GLU A 215 -6.02 17.69 -7.98
CA GLU A 215 -6.65 18.24 -6.76
C GLU A 215 -6.32 17.41 -5.50
N THR A 216 -6.03 16.12 -5.69
CA THR A 216 -5.77 15.19 -4.58
C THR A 216 -4.37 14.58 -4.68
N PRO A 217 -3.67 14.40 -3.55
CA PRO A 217 -2.36 13.77 -3.55
C PRO A 217 -2.49 12.25 -3.78
N ALA A 218 -1.58 11.68 -4.57
CA ALA A 218 -1.54 10.25 -4.82
C ALA A 218 -0.96 9.47 -3.62
N LEU A 219 -0.03 10.08 -2.89
CA LEU A 219 0.56 9.54 -1.67
C LEU A 219 0.61 10.61 -0.55
N PRO A 220 0.57 10.18 0.72
CA PRO A 220 0.30 8.82 1.19
C PRO A 220 -1.19 8.45 1.12
N ARG A 221 -1.50 7.17 0.87
CA ARG A 221 -2.88 6.66 0.80
C ARG A 221 -3.50 6.58 2.21
N ARG A 222 -4.03 7.70 2.69
CA ARG A 222 -4.52 7.87 4.07
C ARG A 222 -5.46 6.75 4.52
N ALA A 223 -6.48 6.43 3.72
CA ALA A 223 -7.45 5.38 4.06
C ALA A 223 -6.81 3.99 4.18
N LEU A 224 -5.90 3.64 3.27
CA LEU A 224 -5.20 2.35 3.27
C LEU A 224 -4.28 2.24 4.49
N ASN A 225 -3.49 3.28 4.78
CA ASN A 225 -2.60 3.30 5.93
C ASN A 225 -3.36 3.12 7.24
N MET A 226 -4.51 3.77 7.39
CA MET A 226 -5.37 3.64 8.57
C MET A 226 -5.99 2.24 8.68
N ALA A 227 -6.41 1.64 7.56
CA ALA A 227 -6.92 0.27 7.55
C ALA A 227 -5.85 -0.74 7.98
N ILE A 228 -4.62 -0.61 7.45
CA ILE A 228 -3.48 -1.44 7.84
C ILE A 228 -3.15 -1.24 9.32
N ALA A 229 -3.11 0.02 9.79
CA ALA A 229 -2.85 0.34 11.19
C ALA A 229 -3.88 -0.28 12.15
N LEU A 230 -5.16 -0.28 11.78
CA LEU A 230 -6.22 -0.93 12.55
C LEU A 230 -6.00 -2.44 12.64
N VAL A 231 -5.73 -3.11 11.51
CA VAL A 231 -5.49 -4.56 11.48
C VAL A 231 -4.27 -4.92 12.32
N VAL A 232 -3.15 -4.20 12.13
CA VAL A 232 -1.92 -4.41 12.90
C VAL A 232 -2.16 -4.14 14.39
N GLY A 233 -2.88 -3.08 14.74
CA GLY A 233 -3.22 -2.73 16.12
C GLY A 233 -4.12 -3.75 16.81
N LEU A 234 -5.08 -4.35 16.09
CA LEU A 234 -5.93 -5.41 16.60
C LEU A 234 -5.15 -6.72 16.78
N VAL A 235 -4.39 -7.15 15.78
CA VAL A 235 -3.59 -8.40 15.85
C VAL A 235 -2.49 -8.29 16.89
N GLY A 236 -1.78 -7.16 16.94
CA GLY A 236 -0.79 -6.90 17.99
C GLY A 236 -1.43 -6.79 19.37
N GLY A 237 -2.62 -6.19 19.45
CA GLY A 237 -3.40 -6.09 20.69
C GLY A 237 -3.87 -7.43 21.23
N THR A 238 -4.36 -8.32 20.36
CA THR A 238 -4.75 -9.68 20.77
C THR A 238 -3.54 -10.47 21.24
N ALA A 239 -2.43 -10.45 20.50
CA ALA A 239 -1.19 -11.09 20.91
C ALA A 239 -0.69 -10.57 22.28
N LEU A 240 -0.70 -9.24 22.48
CA LEU A 240 -0.32 -8.64 23.75
C LEU A 240 -1.28 -9.04 24.88
N ALA A 241 -2.59 -9.10 24.62
CA ALA A 241 -3.57 -9.56 25.59
C ALA A 241 -3.31 -11.02 26.03
N PHE A 242 -2.92 -11.90 25.09
CA PHE A 242 -2.52 -13.28 25.40
C PHE A 242 -1.25 -13.35 26.23
N VAL A 243 -0.23 -12.57 25.87
CA VAL A 243 1.03 -12.52 26.64
C VAL A 243 0.77 -12.02 28.06
N VAL A 244 -0.01 -10.95 28.22
CA VAL A 244 -0.36 -10.40 29.53
C VAL A 244 -1.20 -11.39 30.35
N GLU A 245 -2.11 -12.13 29.73
CA GLU A 245 -2.89 -13.16 30.44
C GLU A 245 -2.01 -14.35 30.85
N ASN A 246 -1.07 -14.78 30.00
CA ASN A 246 -0.16 -15.88 30.31
C ASN A 246 0.88 -15.53 31.39
N LEU A 247 1.21 -14.24 31.53
CA LEU A 247 2.07 -13.73 32.61
C LEU A 247 1.29 -13.46 33.91
N ASP A 248 -0.05 -13.42 33.87
CA ASP A 248 -0.87 -13.26 35.06
C ASP A 248 -0.90 -14.58 35.86
N THR A 249 -0.04 -14.67 36.87
CA THR A 249 0.17 -15.85 37.73
C THR A 249 -0.93 -16.06 38.75
N ARG A 250 -2.03 -15.30 38.68
CA ARG A 250 -3.14 -15.42 39.62
C ARG A 250 -3.94 -16.70 39.36
N VAL A 251 -4.00 -17.58 40.35
CA VAL A 251 -4.79 -18.81 40.32
C VAL A 251 -6.27 -18.44 40.48
N TYR A 252 -7.01 -18.40 39.38
CA TYR A 252 -8.43 -18.03 39.38
C TYR A 252 -9.40 -19.22 39.51
N THR A 253 -8.91 -20.47 39.51
CA THR A 253 -9.79 -21.65 39.43
C THR A 253 -9.37 -22.72 40.43
N THR A 254 -10.33 -23.20 41.23
CA THR A 254 -10.14 -24.25 42.25
C THR A 254 -9.54 -25.54 41.70
N ARG A 255 -9.90 -25.93 40.46
CA ARG A 255 -9.34 -27.13 39.80
C ARG A 255 -7.83 -27.08 39.55
N HIS A 256 -7.25 -25.91 39.28
CA HIS A 256 -5.80 -25.78 39.09
C HIS A 256 -5.04 -25.92 40.41
N LEU A 257 -5.69 -25.67 41.54
CA LEU A 257 -5.08 -25.79 42.86
C LEU A 257 -4.95 -27.27 43.28
N GLU A 258 -5.97 -28.09 42.99
CA GLU A 258 -5.92 -29.56 43.20
C GLU A 258 -4.85 -30.23 42.32
N GLU A 259 -4.69 -29.79 41.07
CA GLU A 259 -3.69 -30.33 40.15
C GLU A 259 -2.24 -29.98 40.53
N VAL A 260 -2.01 -28.82 41.16
CA VAL A 260 -0.65 -28.35 41.53
C VAL A 260 -0.25 -28.81 42.94
N VAL A 261 -1.20 -28.90 43.87
CA VAL A 261 -0.93 -29.22 45.27
C VAL A 261 -1.03 -30.73 45.55
N GLU A 262 -1.53 -31.54 44.61
CA GLU A 262 -1.78 -32.99 44.75
C GLU A 262 -2.68 -33.38 45.94
N GLU A 263 -3.35 -32.40 46.55
CA GLU A 263 -4.19 -32.55 47.74
C GLU A 263 -5.64 -32.16 47.45
N SER A 264 -6.57 -32.74 48.18
CA SER A 264 -7.98 -32.41 48.07
C SER A 264 -8.30 -31.05 48.71
N ILE A 265 -9.10 -30.23 48.02
CA ILE A 265 -9.58 -28.98 48.61
C ILE A 265 -10.64 -29.31 49.67
N LEU A 266 -10.33 -29.01 50.94
CA LEU A 266 -11.24 -29.22 52.07
C LEU A 266 -12.51 -28.35 51.98
N ALA A 267 -12.38 -27.07 51.59
CA ALA A 267 -13.51 -26.22 51.24
C ALA A 267 -13.05 -24.98 50.46
N ALA A 268 -13.96 -24.43 49.64
CA ALA A 268 -13.81 -23.13 49.01
C ALA A 268 -14.65 -22.09 49.77
N LEU A 269 -13.98 -21.11 50.39
CA LEU A 269 -14.64 -20.02 51.10
C LEU A 269 -15.00 -18.90 50.11
N PRO A 270 -16.28 -18.48 50.01
CA PRO A 270 -16.64 -17.32 49.21
C PRO A 270 -16.02 -16.05 49.79
N VAL A 271 -15.62 -15.13 48.91
CA VAL A 271 -15.08 -13.83 49.32
C VAL A 271 -16.23 -12.96 49.84
N ALA A 272 -16.36 -12.84 51.15
CA ALA A 272 -17.24 -11.88 51.78
C ALA A 272 -16.59 -10.49 51.82
N PRO A 273 -17.33 -9.40 51.54
CA PRO A 273 -16.85 -8.06 51.85
C PRO A 273 -16.65 -7.95 53.36
N ILE A 274 -15.39 -7.89 53.80
CA ILE A 274 -15.04 -7.71 55.21
C ILE A 274 -15.48 -6.30 55.62
N SER A 275 -16.66 -6.18 56.22
CA SER A 275 -16.99 -4.97 56.97
C SER A 275 -16.12 -4.96 58.22
N ARG A 276 -15.39 -3.85 58.47
CA ARG A 276 -14.55 -3.66 59.68
C ARG A 276 -15.31 -3.87 60.99
N SER A 277 -16.64 -3.93 60.97
CA SER A 277 -17.50 -4.15 62.12
C SER A 277 -17.97 -5.60 62.34
N GLN A 278 -17.64 -6.55 61.46
CA GLN A 278 -18.07 -7.95 61.58
C GLN A 278 -16.89 -8.91 61.37
N THR A 279 -16.15 -9.17 62.45
CA THR A 279 -15.10 -10.20 62.51
C THR A 279 -15.67 -11.62 62.36
N PHE A 280 -16.97 -11.78 62.66
CA PHE A 280 -17.67 -13.07 62.64
C PHE A 280 -18.70 -13.15 61.51
N PHE A 281 -18.80 -14.33 60.90
CA PHE A 281 -19.80 -14.63 59.89
C PHE A 281 -21.20 -14.70 60.49
N GLN A 282 -22.19 -14.26 59.73
CA GLN A 282 -23.58 -14.26 60.16
C GLN A 282 -24.11 -15.71 60.20
N THR A 283 -25.05 -15.97 61.12
CA THR A 283 -25.56 -17.33 61.44
C THR A 283 -26.11 -18.13 60.25
N ASN A 284 -26.46 -17.44 59.15
CA ASN A 284 -27.00 -18.00 57.90
C ASN A 284 -26.25 -17.47 56.65
N SER A 285 -24.92 -17.38 56.71
CA SER A 285 -24.13 -16.90 55.58
C SER A 285 -23.50 -18.07 54.77
N PRO A 286 -23.31 -17.92 53.44
CA PRO A 286 -22.62 -18.91 52.62
C PRO A 286 -21.22 -19.26 53.11
N GLU A 287 -20.52 -18.30 53.71
CA GLU A 287 -19.19 -18.46 54.29
C GLU A 287 -19.22 -19.38 55.51
N LEU A 288 -20.22 -19.22 56.38
CA LEU A 288 -20.39 -20.05 57.56
C LEU A 288 -20.77 -21.48 57.17
N GLU A 289 -21.57 -21.68 56.13
CA GLU A 289 -21.86 -23.00 55.57
C GLU A 289 -20.60 -23.68 55.01
N ALA A 290 -19.74 -22.92 54.33
CA ALA A 290 -18.46 -23.43 53.86
C ALA A 290 -17.54 -23.81 55.03
N LEU A 291 -17.49 -23.03 56.13
CA LEU A 291 -16.77 -23.41 57.35
C LEU A 291 -17.39 -24.62 58.06
N ARG A 292 -18.72 -24.76 58.05
CA ARG A 292 -19.41 -25.96 58.58
C ARG A 292 -18.95 -27.21 57.84
N ARG A 293 -18.79 -27.15 56.51
CA ARG A 293 -18.21 -28.27 55.74
C ARG A 293 -16.79 -28.59 56.20
N VAL A 294 -15.90 -27.60 56.33
CA VAL A 294 -14.54 -27.81 56.87
C VAL A 294 -14.58 -28.47 58.24
N SER A 295 -15.44 -27.96 59.13
CA SER A 295 -15.57 -28.49 60.50
C SER A 295 -16.08 -29.93 60.53
N THR A 296 -16.94 -30.30 59.56
CA THR A 296 -17.52 -31.63 59.46
C THR A 296 -16.49 -32.61 58.90
N GLU A 297 -15.72 -32.21 57.90
CA GLU A 297 -14.66 -33.04 57.32
C GLU A 297 -13.53 -33.29 58.30
N LEU A 298 -13.05 -32.25 58.98
CA LEU A 298 -11.92 -32.33 59.90
C LEU A 298 -12.22 -33.19 61.14
N PHE A 299 -13.49 -33.32 61.51
CA PHE A 299 -13.95 -34.08 62.66
C PHE A 299 -14.97 -35.15 62.30
N ASP A 300 -14.88 -35.69 61.09
CA ASP A 300 -15.74 -36.79 60.66
C ASP A 300 -15.50 -38.00 61.60
N PRO A 301 -16.53 -38.47 62.33
CA PRO A 301 -16.39 -39.57 63.28
C PRO A 301 -16.00 -40.91 62.62
N ARG A 302 -16.01 -40.98 61.29
CA ARG A 302 -15.53 -42.14 60.51
C ARG A 302 -14.01 -42.21 60.42
N HIS A 303 -13.29 -41.12 60.68
CA HIS A 303 -11.83 -41.11 60.73
C HIS A 303 -11.33 -41.49 62.13
N THR A 304 -10.42 -42.48 62.19
CA THR A 304 -9.99 -43.17 63.41
C THR A 304 -9.23 -42.29 64.42
N ALA A 305 -8.87 -41.06 64.05
CA ALA A 305 -8.24 -40.07 64.94
C ALA A 305 -8.70 -38.66 64.57
N SER A 306 -9.69 -38.11 65.28
CA SER A 306 -10.04 -36.70 65.15
C SER A 306 -8.92 -35.82 65.73
N PRO A 307 -8.39 -34.84 64.98
CA PRO A 307 -7.26 -34.01 65.41
C PRO A 307 -7.65 -33.13 66.61
N ARG A 308 -6.81 -33.13 67.66
CA ARG A 308 -6.99 -32.25 68.83
C ARG A 308 -6.34 -30.88 68.64
N VAL A 309 -5.37 -30.77 67.73
CA VAL A 309 -4.62 -29.55 67.42
C VAL A 309 -4.63 -29.38 65.90
N VAL A 310 -5.01 -28.19 65.45
CA VAL A 310 -5.11 -27.85 64.02
C VAL A 310 -4.29 -26.59 63.79
N LEU A 311 -3.31 -26.65 62.90
CA LEU A 311 -2.53 -25.50 62.46
C LEU A 311 -3.17 -24.91 61.21
N VAL A 312 -3.50 -23.62 61.24
CA VAL A 312 -3.98 -22.89 60.07
C VAL A 312 -2.88 -21.97 59.59
N THR A 313 -2.41 -22.18 58.35
CA THR A 313 -1.35 -21.38 57.73
C THR A 313 -1.78 -20.86 56.37
N SER A 314 -1.04 -19.88 55.84
CA SER A 314 -1.30 -19.23 54.56
C SER A 314 -0.03 -19.17 53.73
N ALA A 315 -0.14 -19.20 52.41
CA ALA A 315 1.01 -19.11 51.51
C ALA A 315 1.59 -17.69 51.47
N VAL A 316 0.71 -16.69 51.66
CA VAL A 316 1.04 -15.26 51.63
C VAL A 316 0.37 -14.54 52.81
N PRO A 317 0.89 -13.38 53.28
CA PRO A 317 0.14 -12.51 54.20
C PRO A 317 -1.24 -12.10 53.65
N GLU A 318 -2.17 -11.76 54.55
CA GLU A 318 -3.52 -11.25 54.23
C GLU A 318 -4.49 -12.21 53.52
N GLU A 319 -4.21 -13.52 53.44
CA GLU A 319 -5.14 -14.53 52.87
C GLU A 319 -6.33 -14.91 53.77
N GLY A 320 -6.56 -14.19 54.88
CA GLY A 320 -7.70 -14.42 55.75
C GLY A 320 -7.55 -15.52 56.81
N LYS A 321 -6.32 -16.03 57.07
CA LYS A 321 -6.05 -17.04 58.12
C LYS A 321 -6.68 -16.70 59.48
N SER A 322 -6.49 -15.48 59.97
CA SER A 322 -7.02 -15.04 61.26
C SER A 322 -8.55 -14.99 61.26
N THR A 323 -9.17 -14.60 60.13
CA THR A 323 -10.63 -14.62 59.95
C THR A 323 -11.16 -16.05 60.00
N VAL A 324 -10.50 -17.00 59.33
CA VAL A 324 -10.88 -18.42 59.33
C VAL A 324 -10.74 -19.02 60.73
N VAL A 325 -9.61 -18.80 61.40
CA VAL A 325 -9.35 -19.31 62.76
C VAL A 325 -10.38 -18.79 63.76
N ALA A 326 -10.67 -17.48 63.76
CA ALA A 326 -11.64 -16.87 64.66
C ALA A 326 -13.05 -17.44 64.44
N ASN A 327 -13.48 -17.58 63.19
CA ASN A 327 -14.81 -18.10 62.86
C ASN A 327 -14.94 -19.61 63.10
N LEU A 328 -13.90 -20.40 62.84
CA LEU A 328 -13.86 -21.81 63.22
C LEU A 328 -13.92 -21.96 64.74
N GLY A 329 -13.19 -21.13 65.49
CA GLY A 329 -13.21 -21.15 66.95
C GLY A 329 -14.62 -20.88 67.50
N VAL A 330 -15.32 -19.87 66.97
CA VAL A 330 -16.72 -19.59 67.34
C VAL A 330 -17.63 -20.75 66.94
N LEU A 331 -17.49 -21.28 65.73
CA LEU A 331 -18.28 -22.42 65.26
C LEU A 331 -18.12 -23.64 66.18
N PHE A 332 -16.89 -23.98 66.57
CA PHE A 332 -16.65 -25.10 67.46
C PHE A 332 -17.14 -24.84 68.89
N ALA A 333 -16.97 -23.63 69.41
CA ALA A 333 -17.49 -23.25 70.72
C ALA A 333 -19.03 -23.36 70.78
N THR A 334 -19.72 -22.87 69.74
CA THR A 334 -21.19 -22.99 69.64
C THR A 334 -21.67 -24.43 69.47
N SER A 335 -20.85 -25.32 68.91
CA SER A 335 -21.12 -26.76 68.85
C SER A 335 -20.90 -27.51 70.17
N GLY A 336 -20.59 -26.79 71.27
CA GLY A 336 -20.40 -27.36 72.61
C GLY A 336 -18.98 -27.89 72.89
N ARG A 337 -17.99 -27.55 72.06
CA ARG A 337 -16.59 -27.96 72.26
C ARG A 337 -15.80 -26.90 73.03
N THR A 338 -14.90 -27.36 73.89
CA THR A 338 -13.90 -26.49 74.52
C THR A 338 -12.78 -26.21 73.52
N VAL A 339 -12.65 -24.95 73.09
CA VAL A 339 -11.65 -24.54 72.11
C VAL A 339 -10.75 -23.45 72.69
N ALA A 340 -9.45 -23.59 72.48
CA ALA A 340 -8.45 -22.55 72.72
C ALA A 340 -7.87 -22.14 71.38
N ILE A 341 -7.84 -20.83 71.12
CA ILE A 341 -7.12 -20.25 69.98
C ILE A 341 -5.77 -19.77 70.50
N VAL A 342 -4.71 -20.13 69.79
CA VAL A 342 -3.35 -19.68 70.05
C VAL A 342 -2.89 -18.91 68.81
N ASP A 343 -2.59 -17.64 68.98
CA ASP A 343 -2.02 -16.75 67.96
C ASP A 343 -0.54 -16.51 68.27
#